data_AF-A0A2T9XBJ5-F1
#
_entry.id   AF-A0A2T9XBJ5-F1
#
_cell.length_a   1.000
_cell.length_b   1.000
_cell.length_c   1.000
_cell.angle_alpha   90.00
_cell.angle_beta   90.00
_cell.angle_gamma   90.00
#
_symmetry.space_group_name_H-M   'P 1'
#
loop_
_entity.id
_entity.type
_entity.pdbx_description
1 polymer ?
#
loop_
_entity_poly.entity_id
_entity_poly.type
_entity_poly.pdbx_seq_one_letter_code
_entity_poly.pdbx_strand_id
1 'polypeptide(L)'
;MWVELDLNPVLDKDPDLKRYVKEEVQKEKISTSITINLIHSLNKDILAINALSLADRDYNLYIWSLIDSYFVTGNNESYEVVNELLSKRATIHSSLFQLKLYDITKDKLILARVSDKIFKLDEYWGEDLLALAKLSYITQNPEIVKKSTEIMLNKLENIERQNGIKSETDVEIGMGSLKGLSLININYREDPGLIEKIKYYDDKYFVPLFEFIGNKPNIPEYMDSLQVIPMLASSKEFTVFAATKDIKYLNGTIKLYKYYQEYLNTIGINKLTLRQKLWGLISLSRIIYFIEKGKILD
;
A
#
# COMPACT_ATOMS: atom_id res chain seq x y z
N MET A 1 -21.84 -6.13 2.00
CA MET A 1 -21.58 -4.97 2.90
C MET A 1 -20.13 -4.60 2.69
N TRP A 2 -19.85 -3.38 2.23
CA TRP A 2 -18.51 -2.92 1.87
C TRP A 2 -17.62 -2.97 3.11
N VAL A 3 -16.49 -3.66 3.02
CA VAL A 3 -15.43 -3.51 4.02
C VAL A 3 -14.65 -2.30 3.57
N GLU A 4 -14.69 -1.24 4.36
CA GLU A 4 -13.85 -0.11 4.08
C GLU A 4 -12.39 -0.56 4.16
N LEU A 5 -11.63 -0.35 3.08
CA LEU A 5 -10.16 -0.36 3.12
C LEU A 5 -9.73 0.88 3.90
N ASP A 6 -10.09 0.94 5.18
CA ASP A 6 -9.87 2.13 5.96
C ASP A 6 -8.50 2.07 6.59
N LEU A 7 -7.64 2.87 5.98
CA LEU A 7 -6.68 3.69 6.70
C LEU A 7 -6.78 5.17 6.24
N ASN A 8 -7.89 5.64 5.65
CA ASN A 8 -7.94 7.07 5.28
C ASN A 8 -9.26 7.77 5.61
N PRO A 9 -9.57 7.97 6.90
CA PRO A 9 -10.60 8.91 7.31
C PRO A 9 -10.21 10.38 7.06
N VAL A 10 -9.08 10.68 6.38
CA VAL A 10 -8.51 12.03 6.37
C VAL A 10 -9.04 12.91 5.25
N LEU A 11 -9.24 12.37 4.04
CA LEU A 11 -9.81 13.18 2.96
C LEU A 11 -11.20 13.70 3.32
N ASP A 12 -12.02 12.86 3.95
CA ASP A 12 -13.39 13.25 4.26
C ASP A 12 -13.48 14.24 5.44
N LYS A 13 -12.41 14.35 6.24
CA LYS A 13 -12.30 15.29 7.36
C LYS A 13 -11.59 16.60 6.99
N ASP A 14 -10.92 16.65 5.84
CA ASP A 14 -10.15 17.82 5.39
C ASP A 14 -10.54 18.20 3.94
N PRO A 15 -11.50 19.13 3.78
CA PRO A 15 -11.99 19.56 2.46
C PRO A 15 -10.90 20.18 1.57
N ASP A 16 -9.90 20.84 2.16
CA ASP A 16 -8.80 21.42 1.40
C ASP A 16 -7.87 20.34 0.86
N LEU A 17 -7.51 19.35 1.70
CA LEU A 17 -6.77 18.17 1.26
C LEU A 17 -7.51 17.46 0.12
N LYS A 18 -8.83 17.25 0.25
CA LYS A 18 -9.67 16.64 -0.77
C LYS A 18 -9.67 17.43 -2.08
N ARG A 19 -9.76 18.75 -1.99
CA ARG A 19 -9.68 19.65 -3.15
C ARG A 19 -8.33 19.55 -3.85
N TYR A 20 -7.20 19.59 -3.12
CA TYR A 20 -5.86 19.44 -3.70
C TYR A 20 -5.71 18.13 -4.46
N VAL A 21 -6.18 17.01 -3.89
CA VAL A 21 -6.11 15.74 -4.60
C VAL A 21 -6.99 15.74 -5.86
N LYS A 22 -8.20 16.33 -5.80
CA LYS A 22 -9.07 16.47 -6.98
C LYS A 22 -8.38 17.26 -8.09
N GLU A 23 -7.81 18.42 -7.77
CA GLU A 23 -7.14 19.29 -8.73
C GLU A 23 -5.97 18.57 -9.43
N GLU A 24 -5.12 17.87 -8.67
CA GLU A 24 -3.96 17.17 -9.25
C GLU A 24 -4.37 15.90 -10.04
N VAL A 25 -5.37 15.14 -9.60
CA VAL A 25 -5.89 13.99 -10.36
C VAL A 25 -6.48 14.43 -11.71
N GLN A 26 -7.23 15.55 -11.72
CA GLN A 26 -7.80 16.12 -12.96
C GLN A 26 -6.71 16.65 -13.89
N LYS A 27 -5.72 17.35 -13.33
CA LYS A 27 -4.58 17.90 -14.08
C LYS A 27 -3.75 16.81 -14.77
N GLU A 28 -3.46 15.72 -14.07
CA GLU A 28 -2.70 14.59 -14.62
C GLU A 28 -3.57 13.66 -15.50
N LYS A 29 -4.88 13.94 -15.64
CA LYS A 29 -5.82 13.21 -16.50
C LYS A 29 -5.80 11.71 -16.27
N ILE A 30 -5.91 11.31 -15.00
CA ILE A 30 -6.04 9.91 -14.62
C ILE A 30 -7.39 9.38 -15.11
N SER A 31 -7.37 8.30 -15.90
CA SER A 31 -8.58 7.64 -16.37
C SER A 31 -8.98 6.48 -15.46
N THR A 32 -10.13 6.59 -14.77
CA THR A 32 -10.66 5.50 -13.94
C THR A 32 -11.08 4.30 -14.78
N SER A 33 -11.73 4.53 -15.93
CA SER A 33 -12.18 3.48 -16.85
C SER A 33 -11.03 2.62 -17.41
N ILE A 34 -9.94 3.26 -17.88
CA ILE A 34 -8.75 2.52 -18.33
C ILE A 34 -8.17 1.68 -17.19
N THR A 35 -8.12 2.25 -15.98
CA THR A 35 -7.59 1.55 -14.82
C THR A 35 -8.40 0.32 -14.46
N ILE A 36 -9.74 0.45 -14.41
CA ILE A 36 -10.63 -0.67 -14.10
C ILE A 36 -10.45 -1.81 -15.12
N ASN A 37 -10.29 -1.47 -16.40
CA ASN A 37 -10.01 -2.46 -17.44
C ASN A 37 -8.66 -3.16 -17.25
N LEU A 38 -7.62 -2.42 -16.83
CA LEU A 38 -6.32 -3.00 -16.48
C LEU A 38 -6.43 -3.92 -15.26
N ILE A 39 -7.19 -3.54 -14.23
CA ILE A 39 -7.47 -4.37 -13.04
C ILE A 39 -8.15 -5.67 -13.44
N HIS A 40 -9.21 -5.62 -14.26
CA HIS A 40 -9.89 -6.83 -14.74
C HIS A 40 -8.95 -7.75 -15.52
N SER A 41 -8.11 -7.18 -16.38
CA SER A 41 -7.14 -7.93 -17.16
C SER A 41 -6.10 -8.62 -16.26
N LEU A 42 -5.57 -7.89 -15.27
CA LEU A 42 -4.62 -8.45 -14.30
C LEU A 42 -5.27 -9.54 -13.44
N ASN A 43 -6.49 -9.32 -12.94
CA ASN A 43 -7.25 -10.30 -12.16
C ASN A 43 -7.41 -11.62 -12.91
N LYS A 44 -7.80 -11.56 -14.20
CA LYS A 44 -7.94 -12.75 -15.04
C LYS A 44 -6.65 -13.57 -15.09
N ASP A 45 -5.50 -12.91 -15.27
CA ASP A 45 -4.20 -13.56 -15.37
C ASP A 45 -3.76 -14.19 -14.03
N ILE A 46 -3.99 -13.51 -12.91
CA ILE A 46 -3.54 -14.02 -11.61
C ILE A 46 -4.46 -15.11 -11.05
N LEU A 47 -5.76 -15.09 -11.37
CA LEU A 47 -6.69 -16.15 -10.93
C LEU A 47 -6.36 -17.51 -11.56
N ALA A 48 -5.67 -17.52 -12.70
CA ALA A 48 -5.20 -18.75 -13.35
C ALA A 48 -3.98 -19.40 -12.68
N ILE A 49 -3.38 -18.77 -11.66
CA ILE A 49 -2.12 -19.21 -11.04
C ILE A 49 -2.40 -20.22 -9.92
N ASN A 50 -1.58 -21.27 -9.85
CA ASN A 50 -1.57 -22.19 -8.71
C ASN A 50 -0.92 -21.55 -7.47
N ALA A 51 -1.69 -20.76 -6.73
CA ALA A 51 -1.22 -19.98 -5.58
C ALA A 51 -0.62 -20.84 -4.44
N LEU A 52 -1.09 -22.07 -4.24
CA LEU A 52 -0.57 -22.95 -3.18
C LEU A 52 0.90 -23.34 -3.38
N SER A 53 1.39 -23.28 -4.62
CA SER A 53 2.79 -23.58 -4.95
C SER A 53 3.75 -22.39 -4.83
N LEU A 54 3.24 -21.18 -4.57
CA LEU A 54 4.06 -19.97 -4.50
C LEU A 54 4.94 -19.95 -3.24
N ALA A 55 6.09 -19.29 -3.31
CA ALA A 55 6.87 -18.94 -2.13
C ALA A 55 6.03 -18.07 -1.17
N ASP A 56 6.31 -18.11 0.14
CA ASP A 56 5.47 -17.43 1.15
C ASP A 56 5.25 -15.94 0.85
N ARG A 57 6.27 -15.23 0.37
CA ARG A 57 6.17 -13.81 0.05
C ARG A 57 5.27 -13.53 -1.14
N ASP A 58 5.41 -14.29 -2.23
CA ASP A 58 4.54 -14.15 -3.40
C ASP A 58 3.12 -14.62 -3.08
N TYR A 59 2.96 -15.63 -2.22
CA TYR A 59 1.65 -16.07 -1.73
C TYR A 59 0.92 -14.99 -0.92
N ASN A 60 1.61 -14.33 0.02
CA ASN A 60 1.00 -13.25 0.80
C ASN A 60 0.66 -12.04 -0.08
N LEU A 61 1.55 -11.67 -0.99
CA LEU A 61 1.31 -10.61 -1.97
C LEU A 61 0.14 -10.95 -2.91
N TYR A 62 0.01 -12.23 -3.29
CA TYR A 62 -1.11 -12.73 -4.09
C TYR A 62 -2.44 -12.52 -3.36
N ILE A 63 -2.52 -12.98 -2.11
CA ILE A 63 -3.70 -12.80 -1.25
C ILE A 63 -4.04 -11.31 -1.10
N TRP A 64 -3.05 -10.47 -0.80
CA TRP A 64 -3.26 -9.02 -0.68
C TRP A 64 -3.80 -8.42 -1.98
N SER A 65 -3.22 -8.75 -3.13
CA SER A 65 -3.63 -8.21 -4.43
C SER A 65 -5.10 -8.53 -4.79
N LEU A 66 -5.56 -9.75 -4.52
CA LEU A 66 -6.95 -10.16 -4.76
C LEU A 66 -7.94 -9.45 -3.84
N ILE A 67 -7.53 -9.18 -2.60
CA ILE A 67 -8.38 -8.45 -1.66
C ILE A 67 -8.53 -7.00 -2.09
N ASP A 68 -7.43 -6.33 -2.43
CA ASP A 68 -7.49 -4.92 -2.84
C ASP A 68 -8.30 -4.78 -4.14
N SER A 69 -8.18 -5.72 -5.09
CA SER A 69 -8.96 -5.69 -6.34
C SER A 69 -10.45 -6.03 -6.15
N TYR A 70 -10.78 -6.92 -5.21
CA TYR A 70 -12.16 -7.22 -4.84
C TYR A 70 -12.92 -5.95 -4.43
N PHE A 71 -12.29 -5.08 -3.63
CA PHE A 71 -12.94 -3.86 -3.13
C PHE A 71 -13.30 -2.84 -4.20
N VAL A 72 -12.64 -2.89 -5.36
CA VAL A 72 -12.90 -1.98 -6.47
C VAL A 72 -13.83 -2.60 -7.49
N THR A 73 -13.65 -3.88 -7.78
CA THR A 73 -14.36 -4.56 -8.87
C THR A 73 -15.65 -5.24 -8.43
N GLY A 74 -15.80 -5.53 -7.13
CA GLY A 74 -16.89 -6.36 -6.62
C GLY A 74 -16.84 -7.81 -7.11
N ASN A 75 -15.71 -8.28 -7.66
CA ASN A 75 -15.58 -9.64 -8.17
C ASN A 75 -15.54 -10.67 -7.03
N ASN A 76 -16.67 -11.32 -6.76
CA ASN A 76 -16.80 -12.33 -5.69
C ASN A 76 -15.82 -13.50 -5.82
N GLU A 77 -15.38 -13.85 -7.04
CA GLU A 77 -14.41 -14.93 -7.27
C GLU A 77 -13.08 -14.66 -6.53
N SER A 78 -12.61 -13.41 -6.52
CA SER A 78 -11.38 -13.05 -5.80
C SER A 78 -11.50 -13.26 -4.30
N TYR A 79 -12.67 -12.97 -3.72
CA TYR A 79 -12.94 -13.18 -2.31
C TYR A 79 -13.07 -14.67 -1.94
N GLU A 80 -13.76 -15.44 -2.78
CA GLU A 80 -13.92 -16.88 -2.62
C GLU A 80 -12.58 -17.62 -2.64
N VAL A 81 -11.73 -17.30 -3.64
CA VAL A 81 -10.39 -17.87 -3.77
C VAL A 81 -9.52 -17.55 -2.55
N VAL A 82 -9.54 -16.30 -2.06
CA VAL A 82 -8.77 -15.92 -0.86
C VAL A 82 -9.19 -16.74 0.36
N ASN A 83 -10.49 -16.90 0.59
CA ASN A 83 -11.00 -17.70 1.71
C ASN A 83 -10.61 -19.17 1.59
N GLU A 84 -10.71 -19.74 0.39
CA GLU A 84 -10.29 -21.11 0.13
C GLU A 84 -8.79 -21.30 0.42
N LEU A 85 -7.94 -20.43 -0.12
CA LEU A 85 -6.49 -20.53 0.03
C LEU A 85 -6.05 -20.46 1.49
N LEU A 86 -6.65 -19.54 2.26
CA LEU A 86 -6.31 -19.38 3.68
C LEU A 86 -6.79 -20.53 4.56
N SER A 87 -7.82 -21.27 4.12
CA SER A 87 -8.20 -22.54 4.77
C SER A 87 -7.19 -23.66 4.49
N LYS A 88 -6.46 -23.59 3.38
CA LYS A 88 -5.53 -24.62 2.91
C LYS A 88 -4.08 -24.37 3.30
N ARG A 89 -3.66 -23.11 3.44
CA ARG A 89 -2.29 -22.73 3.80
C ARG A 89 -2.28 -21.56 4.78
N ALA A 90 -1.79 -21.86 5.98
CA ALA A 90 -1.45 -20.85 6.97
C ALA A 90 -0.05 -20.28 6.69
N THR A 91 0.13 -18.98 6.94
CA THR A 91 1.42 -18.29 6.85
C THR A 91 1.61 -17.39 8.07
N ILE A 92 2.86 -17.17 8.49
CA ILE A 92 3.15 -16.31 9.64
C ILE A 92 2.91 -14.82 9.34
N HIS A 93 2.96 -14.42 8.07
CA HIS A 93 2.75 -13.03 7.60
C HIS A 93 1.29 -12.69 7.23
N SER A 94 0.32 -13.47 7.73
CA SER A 94 -1.11 -13.29 7.40
C SER A 94 -1.83 -12.19 8.19
N SER A 95 -1.13 -11.41 9.01
CA SER A 95 -1.73 -10.48 9.98
C SER A 95 -2.59 -9.41 9.31
N LEU A 96 -2.16 -8.85 8.18
CA LEU A 96 -2.94 -7.83 7.46
C LEU A 96 -4.28 -8.39 6.99
N PHE A 97 -4.28 -9.61 6.44
CA PHE A 97 -5.51 -10.28 6.04
C PHE A 97 -6.44 -10.51 7.24
N GLN A 98 -5.90 -11.05 8.33
CA GLN A 98 -6.70 -11.33 9.53
C GLN A 98 -7.39 -10.04 10.03
N LEU A 99 -6.67 -8.92 10.05
CA LEU A 99 -7.26 -7.63 10.43
C LEU A 99 -8.32 -7.13 9.43
N LYS A 100 -8.21 -7.43 8.14
CA LYS A 100 -9.28 -7.15 7.17
C LYS A 100 -10.49 -8.07 7.39
N LEU A 101 -10.28 -9.33 7.75
CA LEU A 101 -11.38 -10.24 8.14
C LEU A 101 -12.09 -9.76 9.42
N TYR A 102 -11.33 -9.20 10.37
CA TYR A 102 -11.93 -8.53 11.52
C TYR A 102 -12.87 -7.41 11.11
N ASP A 103 -12.56 -6.61 10.10
CA ASP A 103 -13.46 -5.54 9.67
C ASP A 103 -14.83 -6.05 9.21
N ILE A 104 -14.89 -7.26 8.63
CA ILE A 104 -16.13 -7.93 8.21
C ILE A 104 -16.85 -8.55 9.41
N THR A 105 -16.13 -9.38 10.16
CA THR A 105 -16.71 -10.30 11.15
C THR A 105 -16.89 -9.67 12.52
N LYS A 106 -16.09 -8.64 12.81
CA LYS A 106 -15.91 -8.02 14.13
C LYS A 106 -15.54 -9.04 15.23
N ASP A 107 -14.96 -10.18 14.85
CA ASP A 107 -14.51 -11.21 15.81
C ASP A 107 -13.27 -10.73 16.58
N LYS A 108 -13.47 -10.39 17.86
CA LYS A 108 -12.40 -9.90 18.74
C LYS A 108 -11.27 -10.90 18.97
N LEU A 109 -11.50 -12.21 18.79
CA LEU A 109 -10.45 -13.23 18.89
C LEU A 109 -9.38 -13.09 17.80
N ILE A 110 -9.72 -12.44 16.68
CA ILE A 110 -8.76 -12.08 15.64
C ILE A 110 -7.73 -11.09 16.20
N LEU A 111 -8.16 -10.07 16.95
CA LEU A 111 -7.27 -9.02 17.46
C LEU A 111 -6.24 -9.59 18.44
N ALA A 112 -6.68 -10.46 19.36
CA ALA A 112 -5.79 -11.12 20.30
C ALA A 112 -4.74 -11.98 19.58
N ARG A 113 -5.17 -12.85 18.65
CA ARG A 113 -4.26 -13.69 17.85
C ARG A 113 -3.27 -12.87 17.02
N VAL A 114 -3.74 -11.81 16.35
CA VAL A 114 -2.87 -10.96 15.55
C VAL A 114 -1.84 -10.26 16.45
N SER A 115 -2.27 -9.69 17.57
CA SER A 115 -1.37 -9.02 18.52
C SER A 115 -0.30 -9.97 19.07
N ASP A 116 -0.70 -11.17 19.50
CA ASP A 116 0.23 -12.18 20.03
C ASP A 116 1.26 -12.66 19.02
N LYS A 117 0.92 -12.61 17.73
CA LYS A 117 1.74 -13.13 16.64
C LYS A 117 2.65 -12.06 16.03
N ILE A 118 2.07 -10.92 15.65
CA ILE A 118 2.77 -9.90 14.84
C ILE A 118 3.98 -9.32 15.58
N PHE A 119 3.90 -9.19 16.90
CA PHE A 119 5.00 -8.67 17.71
C PHE A 119 6.10 -9.69 18.05
N LYS A 120 5.95 -10.94 17.61
CA LYS A 120 6.93 -12.03 17.77
C LYS A 120 7.61 -12.41 16.46
N LEU A 121 7.37 -11.67 15.38
CA LEU A 121 8.01 -11.92 14.09
C LEU A 121 9.51 -11.57 14.16
N ASP A 122 10.33 -12.48 13.65
CA ASP A 122 11.78 -12.27 13.51
C ASP A 122 12.10 -11.31 12.34
N GLU A 123 11.29 -11.37 11.29
CA GLU A 123 11.35 -10.51 10.12
C GLU A 123 9.98 -9.90 9.85
N TYR A 124 9.94 -8.64 9.43
CA TYR A 124 8.70 -7.97 9.03
C TYR A 124 8.77 -7.71 7.53
N TRP A 125 7.68 -7.96 6.82
CA TRP A 125 7.46 -7.57 5.43
C TRP A 125 6.59 -6.31 5.34
N GLY A 126 6.41 -5.76 4.13
CA GLY A 126 5.66 -4.52 3.94
C GLY A 126 4.23 -4.62 4.50
N GLU A 127 3.56 -5.74 4.26
CA GLU A 127 2.22 -6.04 4.76
C GLU A 127 2.14 -6.15 6.29
N ASP A 128 3.18 -6.62 6.97
CA ASP A 128 3.20 -6.70 8.44
C ASP A 128 3.28 -5.31 9.04
N LEU A 129 4.06 -4.41 8.44
CA LEU A 129 4.12 -3.02 8.87
C LEU A 129 2.75 -2.35 8.70
N LEU A 130 2.07 -2.59 7.58
CA LEU A 130 0.69 -2.10 7.42
C LEU A 130 -0.28 -2.74 8.43
N ALA A 131 -0.08 -4.01 8.77
CA ALA A 131 -0.87 -4.69 9.80
C ALA A 131 -0.65 -4.09 11.19
N LEU A 132 0.57 -3.70 11.56
CA LEU A 132 0.86 -2.99 12.81
C LEU A 132 0.11 -1.65 12.90
N ALA A 133 0.10 -0.87 11.81
CA ALA A 133 -0.64 0.39 11.76
C ALA A 133 -2.15 0.17 11.90
N LYS A 134 -2.69 -0.85 11.22
CA LYS A 134 -4.12 -1.20 11.29
C LYS A 134 -4.51 -1.75 12.68
N LEU A 135 -3.69 -2.61 13.28
CA LEU A 135 -3.90 -3.11 14.63
C LEU A 135 -3.90 -1.96 15.64
N SER A 136 -2.95 -1.02 15.51
CA SER A 136 -2.92 0.20 16.30
C SER A 136 -4.25 0.94 16.17
N TYR A 137 -4.66 1.29 14.95
CA TYR A 137 -5.92 1.98 14.63
C TYR A 137 -7.14 1.34 15.30
N ILE A 138 -7.32 0.03 15.13
CA ILE A 138 -8.48 -0.70 15.63
C ILE A 138 -8.51 -0.74 17.15
N THR A 139 -7.36 -1.01 17.78
CA THR A 139 -7.28 -1.24 19.23
C THR A 139 -7.23 0.04 20.04
N GLN A 140 -6.70 1.12 19.44
CA GLN A 140 -6.41 2.39 20.12
C GLN A 140 -5.59 2.24 21.41
N ASN A 141 -4.86 1.13 21.54
CA ASN A 141 -4.04 0.85 22.72
C ASN A 141 -2.71 1.61 22.61
N PRO A 142 -2.38 2.52 23.56
CA PRO A 142 -1.14 3.30 23.51
C PRO A 142 0.14 2.45 23.48
N GLU A 143 0.16 1.27 24.10
CA GLU A 143 1.31 0.38 24.09
C GLU A 143 1.52 -0.24 22.70
N ILE A 144 0.44 -0.64 22.03
CA ILE A 144 0.46 -1.15 20.66
C ILE A 144 0.90 -0.06 19.70
N VAL A 145 0.36 1.16 19.85
CA VAL A 145 0.74 2.33 19.05
C VAL A 145 2.25 2.59 19.19
N LYS A 146 2.73 2.70 20.43
CA LYS A 146 4.14 2.95 20.73
C LYS A 146 5.05 1.89 20.10
N LYS A 147 4.76 0.61 20.35
CA LYS A 147 5.58 -0.50 19.87
C LYS A 147 5.58 -0.59 18.33
N SER A 148 4.42 -0.35 17.70
CA SER A 148 4.30 -0.32 16.24
C SER A 148 5.15 0.80 15.63
N THR A 149 5.10 2.00 16.22
CA THR A 149 5.93 3.14 15.82
C THR A 149 7.42 2.82 15.94
N GLU A 150 7.86 2.25 17.06
CA GLU A 150 9.26 1.85 17.29
C GLU A 150 9.75 0.84 16.24
N ILE A 151 8.94 -0.16 15.90
CA ILE A 151 9.28 -1.15 14.87
C ILE A 151 9.46 -0.49 13.50
N MET A 152 8.49 0.33 13.06
CA MET A 152 8.54 0.97 11.74
C MET A 152 9.71 1.95 11.63
N LEU A 153 9.99 2.72 12.68
CA LEU A 153 11.16 3.61 12.74
C LEU A 153 12.46 2.82 12.67
N ASN A 154 12.60 1.73 13.44
CA ASN A 154 13.78 0.89 13.39
C ASN A 154 14.01 0.30 11.97
N LYS A 155 12.95 0.00 11.22
CA LYS A 155 13.09 -0.43 9.81
C LYS A 155 13.66 0.67 8.91
N LEU A 156 13.23 1.92 9.07
CA LEU A 156 13.81 3.05 8.33
C LEU A 156 15.27 3.31 8.75
N GLU A 157 15.56 3.25 10.04
CA GLU A 157 16.92 3.37 10.58
C GLU A 157 17.85 2.26 10.09
N ASN A 158 17.33 1.03 9.94
CA ASN A 158 18.10 -0.08 9.36
C ASN A 158 18.46 0.22 7.90
N ILE A 159 17.52 0.75 7.10
CA ILE A 159 17.77 1.19 5.72
C ILE A 159 18.86 2.27 5.68
N GLU A 160 18.83 3.21 6.61
CA GLU A 160 19.89 4.22 6.73
C GLU A 160 21.25 3.60 7.11
N ARG A 161 21.28 2.72 8.11
CA ARG A 161 22.51 2.05 8.59
C ARG A 161 23.19 1.20 7.52
N GLN A 162 22.42 0.69 6.55
CA GLN A 162 23.00 -0.01 5.40
C GLN A 162 23.44 0.93 4.27
N ASN A 163 23.43 2.26 4.46
CA ASN A 163 23.74 3.28 3.45
C ASN A 163 22.65 3.46 2.38
N GLY A 164 21.38 3.32 2.75
CA GLY A 164 20.23 3.64 1.90
C GLY A 164 19.57 2.42 1.24
N ILE A 165 18.74 2.69 0.24
CA ILE A 165 17.96 1.67 -0.48
C ILE A 165 18.89 0.90 -1.42
N LYS A 166 18.93 -0.43 -1.28
CA LYS A 166 19.76 -1.32 -2.10
C LYS A 166 18.97 -2.32 -2.92
N SER A 167 17.68 -2.48 -2.62
CA SER A 167 16.82 -3.50 -3.23
C SER A 167 15.35 -3.08 -3.25
N GLU A 168 14.54 -3.80 -4.02
CA GLU A 168 13.08 -3.68 -4.01
C GLU A 168 12.48 -4.05 -2.66
N THR A 169 13.18 -4.89 -1.88
CA THR A 169 12.76 -5.20 -0.50
C THR A 169 12.91 -3.99 0.40
N ASP A 170 13.99 -3.22 0.27
CA ASP A 170 14.15 -1.98 1.04
C ASP A 170 13.08 -0.96 0.66
N VAL A 171 12.72 -0.88 -0.62
CA VAL A 171 11.60 -0.05 -1.08
C VAL A 171 10.30 -0.50 -0.41
N GLU A 172 9.96 -1.79 -0.48
CA GLU A 172 8.74 -2.36 0.09
C GLU A 172 8.64 -2.09 1.61
N ILE A 173 9.71 -2.36 2.36
CA ILE A 173 9.79 -2.15 3.81
C ILE A 173 9.69 -0.66 4.14
N GLY A 174 10.47 0.18 3.48
CA GLY A 174 10.46 1.61 3.75
C GLY A 174 9.12 2.25 3.44
N MET A 175 8.44 1.80 2.39
CA MET A 175 7.11 2.29 2.03
C MET A 175 6.04 1.80 3.00
N GLY A 176 6.11 0.53 3.43
CA GLY A 176 5.26 0.02 4.52
C GLY A 176 5.41 0.81 5.82
N SER A 177 6.66 1.13 6.20
CA SER A 177 6.98 1.95 7.37
C SER A 177 6.46 3.38 7.24
N LEU A 178 6.79 4.09 6.15
CA LEU A 178 6.39 5.49 5.97
C LEU A 178 4.87 5.63 5.94
N LYS A 179 4.17 4.73 5.25
CA LYS A 179 2.71 4.67 5.26
C LYS A 179 2.18 4.43 6.67
N GLY A 180 2.67 3.39 7.36
CA GLY A 180 2.20 3.02 8.69
C GLY A 180 2.40 4.14 9.72
N LEU A 181 3.57 4.79 9.71
CA LEU A 181 3.89 5.91 10.60
C LEU A 181 3.00 7.12 10.33
N SER A 182 2.77 7.47 9.06
CA SER A 182 1.87 8.57 8.68
C SER A 182 0.47 8.34 9.22
N LEU A 183 -0.03 7.11 9.09
CA LEU A 183 -1.34 6.72 9.57
C LEU A 183 -1.47 6.75 11.10
N ILE A 184 -0.45 6.30 11.81
CA ILE A 184 -0.41 6.40 13.27
C ILE A 184 -0.43 7.87 13.69
N ASN A 185 0.42 8.71 13.08
CA ASN A 185 0.51 10.13 13.39
C ASN A 185 -0.82 10.86 13.19
N ILE A 186 -1.48 10.61 12.06
CA ILE A 186 -2.80 11.17 11.73
C ILE A 186 -3.87 10.81 12.76
N ASN A 187 -3.88 9.57 13.27
CA ASN A 187 -5.01 9.05 14.03
C ASN A 187 -4.91 9.25 15.55
N TYR A 188 -3.70 9.42 16.11
CA TYR A 188 -3.52 9.45 17.56
C TYR A 188 -3.14 10.81 18.12
N ARG A 189 -2.19 11.49 17.48
CA ARG A 189 -1.80 12.89 17.75
C ARG A 189 -0.74 13.26 16.73
N GLU A 190 -0.85 14.43 16.11
CA GLU A 190 0.26 14.99 15.34
C GLU A 190 1.45 15.19 16.29
N ASP A 191 2.41 14.28 16.24
CA ASP A 191 3.68 14.37 16.92
C ASP A 191 4.65 15.05 15.96
N PRO A 192 5.05 16.31 16.21
CA PRO A 192 5.95 17.04 15.33
C PRO A 192 7.27 16.31 15.09
N GLY A 193 7.80 15.62 16.12
CA GLY A 193 9.05 14.87 16.00
C GLY A 193 8.90 13.64 15.10
N LEU A 194 7.74 12.98 15.12
CA LEU A 194 7.45 11.88 14.19
C LEU A 194 7.27 12.38 12.76
N ILE A 195 6.58 13.52 12.57
CA ILE A 195 6.44 14.17 11.26
C ILE A 195 7.81 14.52 10.67
N GLU A 196 8.71 15.09 11.46
CA GLU A 196 10.08 15.41 11.03
C GLU A 196 10.85 14.16 10.59
N LYS A 197 10.72 13.04 11.33
CA LYS A 197 11.33 11.76 10.93
C LYS A 197 10.74 11.21 9.63
N ILE A 198 9.41 11.26 9.46
CA ILE A 198 8.74 10.84 8.22
C ILE A 198 9.30 11.66 7.05
N LYS A 199 9.31 13.00 7.18
CA LYS A 199 9.86 13.89 6.15
C LYS A 199 11.32 13.58 5.85
N TYR A 200 12.15 13.40 6.87
CA TYR A 200 13.57 13.10 6.72
C TYR A 200 13.82 11.85 5.88
N TYR A 201 13.22 10.72 6.26
CA TYR A 201 13.45 9.46 5.55
C TYR A 201 12.86 9.48 4.14
N ASP A 202 11.67 10.06 3.98
CA ASP A 202 11.02 10.16 2.67
C ASP A 202 11.83 11.05 1.73
N ASP A 203 12.20 12.27 2.15
CA ASP A 203 12.98 13.22 1.34
C ASP A 203 14.36 12.69 0.97
N LYS A 204 15.03 12.00 1.90
CA LYS A 204 16.38 11.50 1.69
C LYS A 204 16.44 10.29 0.76
N TYR A 205 15.49 9.36 0.88
CA TYR A 205 15.62 8.04 0.26
C TYR A 205 14.56 7.74 -0.80
N PHE A 206 13.35 8.26 -0.65
CA PHE A 206 12.23 7.86 -1.49
C PHE A 206 11.89 8.95 -2.51
N VAL A 207 11.77 10.22 -2.11
CA VAL A 207 11.52 11.38 -3.01
C VAL A 207 12.42 11.37 -4.25
N PRO A 208 13.74 11.10 -4.18
CA PRO A 208 14.59 11.04 -5.36
C PRO A 208 14.15 10.00 -6.40
N LEU A 209 13.46 8.93 -5.97
CA LEU A 209 12.90 7.89 -6.84
C LEU A 209 11.59 8.32 -7.53
N PHE A 210 10.92 9.35 -7.02
CA PHE A 210 9.74 9.96 -7.64
C PHE A 210 10.10 11.07 -8.62
N GLU A 211 11.34 11.56 -8.62
CA GLU A 211 11.77 12.60 -9.55
C GLU A 211 11.79 12.08 -10.98
N PHE A 212 11.49 12.96 -11.93
CA PHE A 212 11.47 12.61 -13.35
C PHE A 212 12.70 13.22 -14.03
N ILE A 213 13.48 12.38 -14.71
CA ILE A 213 14.56 12.82 -15.61
C ILE A 213 14.00 12.72 -17.02
N GLY A 214 13.59 13.87 -17.57
CA GLY A 214 12.76 13.92 -18.78
C GLY A 214 11.37 13.33 -18.51
N ASN A 215 10.96 12.31 -19.29
CA ASN A 215 9.64 11.67 -19.17
C ASN A 215 9.69 10.32 -18.44
N LYS A 216 10.76 10.03 -17.69
CA LYS A 216 10.92 8.75 -16.99
C LYS A 216 11.17 8.97 -15.50
N PRO A 217 10.56 8.16 -14.62
CA PRO A 217 10.92 8.12 -13.20
C PRO A 217 12.40 7.78 -13.01
N ASN A 218 13.02 8.42 -12.02
CA ASN A 218 14.41 8.24 -11.66
C ASN A 218 14.61 6.98 -10.79
N ILE A 219 14.23 5.82 -11.35
CA ILE A 219 14.48 4.54 -10.71
C ILE A 219 15.88 4.06 -11.11
N PRO A 220 16.75 3.70 -10.15
CA PRO A 220 18.06 3.15 -10.46
C PRO A 220 17.99 1.91 -11.37
N GLU A 221 18.91 1.81 -12.34
CA GLU A 221 18.89 0.74 -13.35
C GLU A 221 18.98 -0.68 -12.77
N TYR A 222 19.54 -0.82 -11.56
CA TYR A 222 19.64 -2.10 -10.87
C TYR A 222 18.32 -2.56 -10.23
N MET A 223 17.29 -1.71 -10.20
CA MET A 223 15.96 -2.05 -9.68
C MET A 223 14.95 -2.28 -10.80
N ASP A 224 14.02 -3.20 -10.57
CA ASP A 224 12.89 -3.40 -11.46
C ASP A 224 11.87 -2.24 -11.34
N SER A 225 11.97 -1.27 -12.26
CA SER A 225 11.04 -0.14 -12.33
C SER A 225 9.56 -0.54 -12.38
N LEU A 226 9.20 -1.68 -12.99
CA LEU A 226 7.80 -2.11 -13.08
C LEU A 226 7.26 -2.68 -11.78
N GLN A 227 8.14 -2.96 -10.83
CA GLN A 227 7.78 -3.34 -9.48
C GLN A 227 7.91 -2.14 -8.52
N VAL A 228 8.98 -1.37 -8.62
CA VAL A 228 9.25 -0.23 -7.75
C VAL A 228 8.24 0.90 -7.96
N ILE A 229 7.89 1.24 -9.21
CA ILE A 229 6.91 2.31 -9.47
C ILE A 229 5.55 2.01 -8.82
N PRO A 230 4.93 0.83 -8.99
CA PRO A 230 3.67 0.55 -8.29
C PRO A 230 3.85 0.45 -6.77
N MET A 231 5.00 0.00 -6.24
CA MET A 231 5.28 0.10 -4.80
C MET A 231 5.24 1.56 -4.33
N LEU A 232 6.00 2.45 -4.98
CA LEU A 232 6.06 3.88 -4.70
C LEU A 232 4.71 4.59 -4.92
N ALA A 233 3.97 4.23 -5.96
CA ALA A 233 2.64 4.79 -6.22
C ALA A 233 1.60 4.31 -5.19
N SER A 234 1.70 3.05 -4.76
CA SER A 234 0.87 2.48 -3.68
C SER A 234 1.25 3.01 -2.30
N SER A 235 2.46 3.58 -2.20
CA SER A 235 3.16 3.77 -0.96
C SER A 235 2.56 4.82 -0.03
N LYS A 236 1.76 5.72 -0.59
CA LYS A 236 1.22 6.80 0.20
C LYS A 236 -0.28 6.73 0.25
N GLU A 237 -1.02 6.38 -0.80
CA GLU A 237 -2.48 6.66 -0.83
C GLU A 237 -2.74 8.08 -0.26
N PHE A 238 -1.83 9.01 -0.56
CA PHE A 238 -1.80 10.37 -0.04
C PHE A 238 -1.66 10.52 1.49
N THR A 239 -1.43 9.46 2.25
CA THR A 239 -1.26 9.46 3.71
C THR A 239 -0.05 10.24 4.19
N VAL A 240 1.10 10.16 3.49
CA VAL A 240 2.26 11.01 3.84
C VAL A 240 1.95 12.48 3.55
N PHE A 241 1.28 12.79 2.43
CA PHE A 241 0.79 14.16 2.19
C PHE A 241 -0.19 14.60 3.29
N ALA A 242 -1.12 13.74 3.67
CA ALA A 242 -2.11 14.01 4.70
C ALA A 242 -1.47 14.27 6.08
N ALA A 243 -0.40 13.56 6.42
CA ALA A 243 0.35 13.73 7.66
C ALA A 243 1.27 14.96 7.65
N THR A 244 1.84 15.32 6.50
CA THR A 244 2.88 16.35 6.40
C THR A 244 2.40 17.69 5.85
N LYS A 245 1.26 17.68 5.16
CA LYS A 245 0.67 18.75 4.35
C LYS A 245 1.56 19.29 3.22
N ASP A 246 2.62 18.57 2.84
CA ASP A 246 3.53 18.96 1.76
C ASP A 246 3.09 18.39 0.40
N ILE A 247 2.73 19.30 -0.52
CA ILE A 247 2.17 18.98 -1.83
C ILE A 247 3.09 18.14 -2.71
N LYS A 248 4.42 18.17 -2.48
CA LYS A 248 5.36 17.41 -3.31
C LYS A 248 5.08 15.91 -3.25
N TYR A 249 4.65 15.41 -2.09
CA TYR A 249 4.35 13.99 -1.89
C TYR A 249 3.06 13.55 -2.63
N LEU A 250 2.08 14.46 -2.75
CA LEU A 250 0.89 14.27 -3.58
C LEU A 250 1.29 14.18 -5.06
N ASN A 251 1.99 15.20 -5.55
CA ASN A 251 2.35 15.34 -6.96
C ASN A 251 3.20 14.18 -7.46
N GLY A 252 4.21 13.75 -6.68
CA GLY A 252 5.06 12.62 -7.03
C GLY A 252 4.26 11.32 -7.15
N THR A 253 3.34 11.06 -6.22
CA THR A 253 2.49 9.86 -6.22
C THR A 253 1.59 9.80 -7.46
N ILE A 254 0.91 10.91 -7.78
CA ILE A 254 -0.02 10.99 -8.92
C ILE A 254 0.74 10.82 -10.25
N LYS A 255 1.91 11.44 -10.40
CA LYS A 255 2.74 11.30 -11.61
C LYS A 255 3.24 9.89 -11.84
N LEU A 256 3.76 9.22 -10.80
CA LEU A 256 4.18 7.82 -10.90
C LEU A 256 3.02 6.91 -11.28
N TYR A 257 1.86 7.13 -10.66
CA TYR A 257 0.66 6.38 -10.99
C TYR A 257 0.25 6.58 -12.45
N LYS A 258 0.19 7.83 -12.92
CA LYS A 258 -0.17 8.16 -14.30
C LYS A 258 0.80 7.51 -15.29
N TYR A 259 2.10 7.62 -15.03
CA TYR A 259 3.14 6.95 -15.82
C TYR A 259 2.92 5.44 -15.90
N TYR A 260 2.65 4.79 -14.76
CA TYR A 260 2.43 3.35 -14.70
C TYR A 260 1.17 2.91 -15.46
N GLN A 261 0.06 3.65 -15.31
CA GLN A 261 -1.17 3.42 -16.07
C GLN A 261 -0.91 3.45 -17.59
N GLU A 262 -0.21 4.48 -18.08
CA GLU A 262 0.09 4.64 -19.51
C GLU A 262 1.05 3.57 -20.03
N TYR A 263 2.05 3.20 -19.23
CA TYR A 263 2.97 2.12 -19.53
C TYR A 263 2.22 0.79 -19.73
N LEU A 264 1.37 0.42 -18.77
CA LEU A 264 0.59 -0.82 -18.84
C LEU A 264 -0.38 -0.83 -20.03
N ASN A 265 -1.02 0.30 -20.30
CA ASN A 265 -1.95 0.44 -21.42
C ASN A 265 -1.26 0.30 -22.78
N THR A 266 0.04 0.64 -22.87
CA THR A 266 0.80 0.60 -24.11
C THR A 266 1.47 -0.76 -24.34
N ILE A 267 2.14 -1.30 -23.32
CA ILE A 267 2.95 -2.52 -23.45
C ILE A 267 2.12 -3.80 -23.29
N GLY A 268 1.01 -3.69 -22.56
CA GLY A 268 0.12 -4.80 -22.25
C GLY A 268 0.62 -5.67 -21.10
N ILE A 269 -0.32 -6.25 -20.35
CA ILE A 269 -0.04 -6.98 -19.09
C ILE A 269 0.62 -8.35 -19.31
N ASN A 270 0.55 -8.91 -20.52
CA ASN A 270 1.01 -10.27 -20.81
C ASN A 270 2.54 -10.42 -20.71
N LYS A 271 3.29 -9.31 -20.74
CA LYS A 271 4.75 -9.28 -20.65
C LYS A 271 5.28 -9.14 -19.22
N LEU A 272 4.39 -9.02 -18.24
CA LEU A 272 4.76 -8.81 -16.85
C LEU A 272 5.08 -10.13 -16.15
N THR A 273 6.05 -10.10 -15.25
CA THR A 273 6.28 -11.18 -14.28
C THR A 273 5.11 -11.23 -13.29
N LEU A 274 4.98 -12.35 -12.56
CA LEU A 274 3.94 -12.46 -11.52
C LEU A 274 4.03 -11.30 -10.53
N ARG A 275 5.22 -11.02 -9.98
CA ARG A 275 5.39 -10.00 -8.94
C ARG A 275 5.02 -8.60 -9.42
N GLN A 276 5.34 -8.27 -10.67
CA GLN A 276 4.90 -7.02 -11.32
C GLN A 276 3.38 -6.96 -11.46
N LYS A 277 2.72 -8.07 -11.84
CA LYS A 277 1.25 -8.14 -11.89
C LYS A 277 0.61 -7.91 -10.52
N LEU A 278 1.15 -8.53 -9.47
CA LEU A 278 0.61 -8.41 -8.10
C LEU A 278 0.74 -6.98 -7.57
N TRP A 279 1.92 -6.35 -7.68
CA TRP A 279 2.11 -4.95 -7.28
C TRP A 279 1.30 -3.99 -8.14
N GLY A 280 1.22 -4.25 -9.45
CA GLY A 280 0.36 -3.50 -10.35
C GLY A 280 -1.08 -3.53 -9.90
N LEU A 281 -1.62 -4.71 -9.58
CA LEU A 281 -3.00 -4.87 -9.14
C LEU A 281 -3.26 -4.12 -7.82
N ILE A 282 -2.35 -4.22 -6.85
CA ILE A 282 -2.45 -3.49 -5.57
C ILE A 282 -2.48 -1.98 -5.81
N SER A 283 -1.53 -1.46 -6.60
CA SER A 283 -1.41 -0.02 -6.89
C SER A 283 -2.65 0.52 -7.61
N LEU A 284 -3.05 -0.13 -8.71
CA LEU A 284 -4.22 0.28 -9.50
C LEU A 284 -5.52 0.18 -8.70
N SER A 285 -5.66 -0.81 -7.81
CA SER A 285 -6.87 -0.92 -6.99
C SER A 285 -6.93 0.18 -5.93
N ARG A 286 -5.81 0.49 -5.27
CA ARG A 286 -5.79 1.49 -4.19
C ARG A 286 -6.12 2.90 -4.65
N ILE A 287 -5.56 3.32 -5.78
CA ILE A 287 -5.85 4.65 -6.34
C ILE A 287 -7.29 4.79 -6.85
N ILE A 288 -7.87 3.73 -7.43
CA ILE A 288 -9.29 3.76 -7.84
C ILE A 288 -10.19 3.76 -6.63
N TYR A 289 -9.93 2.90 -5.66
CA TYR A 289 -10.66 2.92 -4.39
C TYR A 289 -10.64 4.32 -3.79
N PHE A 290 -9.50 5.00 -3.81
CA PHE A 290 -9.38 6.36 -3.28
C PHE A 290 -10.17 7.40 -4.09
N ILE A 291 -10.09 7.36 -5.42
CA ILE A 291 -10.84 8.27 -6.30
C ILE A 291 -12.35 8.08 -6.13
N GLU A 292 -12.81 6.83 -6.12
CA GLU A 292 -14.23 6.45 -6.06
C GLU A 292 -14.81 6.60 -4.64
N LYS A 293 -14.16 6.05 -3.61
CA LYS A 293 -14.62 6.17 -2.21
C LYS A 293 -14.55 7.61 -1.73
N GLY A 294 -13.48 8.31 -2.08
CA GLY A 294 -13.30 9.72 -1.78
C GLY A 294 -14.27 10.62 -2.56
N LYS A 295 -15.04 10.10 -3.53
CA LYS A 295 -15.90 10.89 -4.42
C LYS A 295 -15.15 12.10 -5.00
N ILE A 296 -13.93 11.84 -5.47
CA ILE A 296 -13.00 12.89 -5.86
C ILE A 296 -13.42 13.47 -7.20
N LEU A 297 -13.80 12.60 -8.14
CA LEU A 297 -14.21 13.00 -9.49
C LEU A 297 -15.72 13.14 -9.65
N ASP A 298 -16.49 12.81 -8.60
CA ASP A 298 -17.93 13.08 -8.50
C ASP A 298 -18.23 14.58 -8.32
#